data_AF-A0A517PX54-F1
#
_entry.id   AF-A0A517PX54-F1
#
_cell.length_a   1.000
_cell.length_b   1.000
_cell.length_c   1.000
_cell.angle_alpha   90.00
_cell.angle_beta   90.00
_cell.angle_gamma   90.00
#
_symmetry.space_group_name_H-M   'P 1'
#
loop_
_entity.id
_entity.type
_entity.pdbx_description
1 polymer ?
#
loop_
_entity_poly.entity_id
_entity_poly.type
_entity_poly.pdbx_seq_one_letter_code
_entity_poly.pdbx_strand_id
1 'polypeptide(L)'
;MNDATQEDKELLQISELSRPQRRVLGVLLEKAFTTPDQYPLTLKAVTTGCNQKSNRDPISNYSETQVYETLESLRELGLVAVIHSDSGRTERYRHYMRHRFNFTEPQLAILTELWLRGRQTMGELRGRASRMVPIETLEQLRAEFKGLLDQKYVQSNGSIERRGIEVDHNWYKESEGKALGFDSSADSEPEETRPAPTPAPVATVNNASSDLGALQEAVERLQSDNQQLSQQIASMADVVEQLQQQLADLKQELGS
;
A
#
# COMPACT_ATOMS: atom_id res chain seq x y z
N MET A 1 -41.16 6.18 12.61
CA MET A 1 -40.53 5.11 11.80
C MET A 1 -39.91 5.79 10.61
N ASN A 2 -38.66 6.23 10.75
CA ASN A 2 -37.71 6.71 9.73
C ASN A 2 -36.69 7.57 10.48
N ASP A 3 -35.85 6.93 11.30
CA ASP A 3 -34.78 7.63 12.02
C ASP A 3 -33.59 6.69 12.32
N ALA A 4 -33.29 5.79 11.38
CA ALA A 4 -32.20 4.81 11.52
C ALA A 4 -31.39 4.62 10.22
N THR A 5 -31.50 5.53 9.26
CA THR A 5 -30.90 5.35 7.91
C THR A 5 -29.87 6.41 7.52
N GLN A 6 -29.49 7.30 8.43
CA GLN A 6 -28.48 8.33 8.16
C GLN A 6 -27.20 8.19 9.00
N GLU A 7 -27.27 7.65 10.21
CA GLU A 7 -26.07 7.43 11.05
C GLU A 7 -25.20 6.26 10.56
N ASP A 8 -25.77 5.23 9.94
CA ASP A 8 -25.01 4.10 9.37
C ASP A 8 -24.21 4.45 8.09
N LYS A 9 -24.41 5.66 7.54
CA LYS A 9 -23.82 6.11 6.26
C LYS A 9 -22.63 7.03 6.40
N GLU A 10 -22.20 7.35 7.62
CA GLU A 10 -20.81 7.72 7.88
C GLU A 10 -19.96 6.45 7.95
N LEU A 11 -19.98 5.69 6.86
CA LEU A 11 -19.00 4.66 6.62
C LEU A 11 -17.63 5.35 6.64
N LEU A 12 -16.90 5.23 7.75
CA LEU A 12 -15.49 5.61 7.88
C LEU A 12 -14.83 5.43 6.52
N GLN A 13 -14.54 6.50 5.78
CA GLN A 13 -13.95 6.38 4.46
C GLN A 13 -12.53 5.85 4.70
N ILE A 14 -12.37 4.53 4.68
CA ILE A 14 -11.07 3.90 4.89
C ILE A 14 -10.29 4.14 3.60
N SER A 15 -9.47 5.18 3.63
CA SER A 15 -8.56 5.56 2.55
C SER A 15 -7.14 5.07 2.79
N GLU A 16 -6.77 4.76 4.04
CA GLU A 16 -5.39 4.45 4.42
C GLU A 16 -5.30 3.22 5.32
N LEU A 17 -4.24 2.43 5.13
CA LEU A 17 -3.87 1.34 6.03
C LEU A 17 -2.36 1.34 6.26
N SER A 18 -1.95 1.12 7.51
CA SER A 18 -0.55 0.86 7.85
C SER A 18 -0.01 -0.41 7.17
N ARG A 19 1.32 -0.53 7.09
CA ARG A 19 1.96 -1.73 6.50
C ARG A 19 1.55 -3.04 7.19
N PRO A 20 1.54 -3.15 8.54
CA PRO A 20 1.04 -4.36 9.20
C PRO A 20 -0.42 -4.66 8.87
N GLN A 21 -1.29 -3.65 8.85
CA GLN A 21 -2.71 -3.81 8.53
C GLN A 21 -2.90 -4.36 7.11
N ARG A 22 -2.22 -3.79 6.11
CA ARG A 22 -2.23 -4.29 4.73
C ARG A 22 -1.74 -5.72 4.63
N ARG A 23 -0.65 -6.06 5.35
CA ARG A 23 -0.12 -7.42 5.39
C ARG A 23 -1.13 -8.41 5.97
N VAL A 24 -1.67 -8.12 7.15
CA VAL A 24 -2.62 -9.00 7.85
C VAL A 24 -3.89 -9.18 7.03
N LEU A 25 -4.45 -8.10 6.51
CA LEU A 25 -5.65 -8.14 5.69
C LEU A 25 -5.42 -8.92 4.37
N GLY A 26 -4.28 -8.69 3.72
CA GLY A 26 -3.87 -9.44 2.53
C GLY A 26 -3.73 -10.94 2.80
N VAL A 27 -3.17 -11.33 3.94
CA VAL A 27 -3.06 -12.75 4.33
C VAL A 27 -4.45 -13.38 4.54
N LEU A 28 -5.36 -12.69 5.22
CA LEU A 28 -6.71 -13.19 5.43
C LEU A 28 -7.44 -13.41 4.10
N LEU A 29 -7.34 -12.47 3.16
CA LEU A 29 -7.92 -12.59 1.82
C LEU A 29 -7.26 -13.71 1.01
N GLU A 30 -5.92 -13.73 0.93
CA GLU A 30 -5.17 -14.75 0.20
C GLU A 30 -5.59 -16.15 0.65
N LYS A 31 -5.73 -16.38 1.96
CA LYS A 31 -6.12 -17.69 2.50
C LYS A 31 -7.62 -17.98 2.37
N ALA A 32 -8.48 -16.97 2.35
CA ALA A 32 -9.89 -17.16 2.03
C ALA A 32 -10.08 -17.68 0.60
N PHE A 33 -9.24 -17.24 -0.35
CA PHE A 33 -9.25 -17.71 -1.74
C PHE A 33 -8.56 -19.06 -1.94
N THR A 34 -7.34 -19.19 -1.41
CA THR A 34 -6.45 -20.31 -1.77
C THR A 34 -6.58 -21.51 -0.84
N THR A 35 -7.08 -21.31 0.38
CA THR A 35 -7.18 -22.36 1.41
C THR A 35 -8.48 -22.23 2.21
N PRO A 36 -9.65 -22.32 1.57
CA PRO A 36 -10.94 -22.12 2.23
C PRO A 36 -11.18 -23.09 3.38
N ASP A 37 -10.66 -24.32 3.30
CA ASP A 37 -10.79 -25.34 4.37
C ASP A 37 -10.09 -24.94 5.68
N GLN A 38 -9.08 -24.06 5.60
CA GLN A 38 -8.35 -23.56 6.76
C GLN A 38 -8.92 -22.25 7.30
N TYR A 39 -9.83 -21.61 6.56
CA TYR A 39 -10.41 -20.31 6.86
C TYR A 39 -11.74 -20.46 7.64
N PRO A 40 -12.02 -19.64 8.67
CA PRO A 40 -11.25 -18.48 9.19
C PRO A 40 -9.93 -18.88 9.87
N LEU A 41 -8.95 -17.98 9.95
CA LEU A 41 -7.60 -18.31 10.43
C LEU A 41 -7.45 -18.12 11.94
N THR A 42 -6.65 -18.95 12.61
CA THR A 42 -6.20 -18.66 14.00
C THR A 42 -5.12 -17.58 14.00
N LEU A 43 -4.87 -16.94 15.16
CA LEU A 43 -3.79 -15.95 15.31
C LEU A 43 -2.44 -16.45 14.79
N LYS A 44 -2.04 -17.66 15.20
CA LYS A 44 -0.81 -18.32 14.73
C LYS A 44 -0.76 -18.51 13.21
N ALA A 45 -1.89 -18.85 12.58
CA ALA A 45 -1.97 -19.02 11.13
C ALA A 45 -1.82 -17.67 10.40
N VAL A 46 -2.42 -16.59 10.92
CA VAL A 46 -2.22 -15.23 10.39
C VAL A 46 -0.76 -14.81 10.53
N THR A 47 -0.15 -14.98 11.70
CA THR A 47 1.27 -14.66 11.94
C THR A 47 2.20 -15.42 11.00
N THR A 48 1.96 -16.72 10.84
CA THR A 48 2.72 -17.55 9.89
C THR A 48 2.55 -17.06 8.46
N GLY A 49 1.33 -16.69 8.05
CA GLY A 49 1.02 -16.15 6.74
C GLY A 49 1.69 -14.79 6.47
N CYS A 50 1.79 -13.93 7.49
CA CYS A 50 2.41 -12.61 7.36
C CYS A 50 3.92 -12.73 7.08
N ASN A 51 4.58 -13.69 7.72
CA ASN A 51 6.04 -13.90 7.70
C ASN A 51 6.50 -14.95 6.68
N GLN A 52 5.66 -15.31 5.70
CA GLN A 52 6.06 -16.24 4.63
C GLN A 52 7.23 -15.66 3.82
N LYS A 53 8.20 -16.52 3.47
CA LYS A 53 9.35 -16.14 2.63
C LYS A 53 9.00 -15.98 1.15
N SER A 54 7.91 -16.59 0.71
CA SER A 54 7.38 -16.48 -0.64
C SER A 54 6.15 -15.59 -0.64
N ASN A 55 5.92 -14.95 -1.78
CA ASN A 55 4.74 -14.13 -2.02
C ASN A 55 4.59 -12.93 -1.07
N ARG A 56 5.69 -12.45 -0.49
CA ARG A 56 5.75 -11.26 0.35
C ARG A 56 6.88 -10.36 -0.13
N ASP A 57 6.58 -9.09 -0.31
CA ASP A 57 7.58 -8.06 -0.55
C ASP A 57 7.18 -6.76 0.18
N PRO A 58 7.94 -6.30 1.18
CA PRO A 58 9.13 -6.92 1.76
C PRO A 58 8.80 -8.14 2.62
N ILE A 59 9.78 -9.03 2.79
CA ILE A 59 9.70 -10.10 3.80
C ILE A 59 9.64 -9.45 5.19
N SER A 60 8.70 -9.91 6.04
CA SER A 60 8.51 -9.40 7.39
C SER A 60 8.83 -10.45 8.45
N ASN A 61 8.97 -10.00 9.69
CA ASN A 61 9.07 -10.84 10.87
C ASN A 61 8.23 -10.25 12.02
N TYR A 62 6.91 -10.20 11.83
CA TYR A 62 5.98 -9.72 12.85
C TYR A 62 5.89 -10.70 14.01
N SER A 63 5.87 -10.19 15.24
CA SER A 63 5.57 -11.00 16.42
C SER A 63 4.07 -11.33 16.49
N GLU A 64 3.72 -12.37 17.25
CA GLU A 64 2.31 -12.73 17.45
C GLU A 64 1.53 -11.60 18.13
N THR A 65 2.14 -10.89 19.08
CA THR A 65 1.56 -9.70 19.72
C THR A 65 1.27 -8.59 18.72
N GLN A 66 2.22 -8.27 17.82
CA GLN A 66 2.02 -7.24 16.78
C GLN A 66 0.87 -7.61 15.83
N VAL A 67 0.76 -8.89 15.47
CA VAL A 67 -0.31 -9.37 14.60
C VAL A 67 -1.66 -9.29 15.31
N TYR A 68 -1.71 -9.65 16.60
CA TYR A 68 -2.91 -9.53 17.42
C TYR A 68 -3.39 -8.07 17.53
N GLU A 69 -2.50 -7.15 17.90
CA GLU A 69 -2.81 -5.71 17.97
C GLU A 69 -3.30 -5.17 16.61
N THR A 70 -2.69 -5.64 15.52
CA THR A 70 -3.10 -5.27 14.16
C THR A 70 -4.50 -5.81 13.82
N LEU A 71 -4.81 -7.05 14.23
CA LEU A 71 -6.13 -7.66 14.03
C LEU A 71 -7.21 -6.90 14.82
N GLU A 72 -6.92 -6.49 16.06
CA GLU A 72 -7.84 -5.67 16.85
C GLU A 72 -8.05 -4.29 16.21
N SER A 73 -7.00 -3.63 15.75
CA SER A 73 -7.13 -2.37 15.01
C SER A 73 -7.95 -2.54 13.71
N LEU A 74 -7.77 -3.63 12.96
CA LEU A 74 -8.59 -3.92 11.79
C LEU A 74 -10.05 -4.26 12.14
N ARG A 75 -10.29 -4.83 13.32
CA ARG A 75 -11.63 -5.11 13.84
C ARG A 75 -12.36 -3.82 14.20
N GLU A 76 -11.68 -2.86 14.81
CA GLU A 76 -12.21 -1.51 15.07
C GLU A 76 -12.56 -0.77 13.78
N LEU A 77 -11.78 -0.97 12.71
CA LEU A 77 -12.10 -0.46 11.38
C LEU A 77 -13.22 -1.23 10.65
N GLY A 78 -13.76 -2.30 11.24
CA GLY A 78 -14.79 -3.14 10.63
C GLY A 78 -14.30 -3.98 9.43
N LEU A 79 -12.98 -4.14 9.27
CA LEU A 79 -12.36 -4.90 8.17
C LEU A 79 -12.10 -6.37 8.53
N VAL A 80 -12.12 -6.71 9.82
CA VAL A 80 -11.92 -8.06 10.35
C VAL A 80 -12.98 -8.37 11.40
N ALA A 81 -13.38 -9.63 11.50
CA ALA A 81 -14.25 -10.12 12.57
C ALA A 81 -13.67 -11.37 13.23
N VAL A 82 -13.95 -11.51 14.53
CA VAL A 82 -13.58 -12.66 15.35
C VAL A 82 -14.74 -13.64 15.41
N ILE A 83 -14.45 -14.89 15.10
CA ILE A 83 -15.35 -16.02 15.24
C ILE A 83 -14.86 -16.85 16.42
N HIS A 84 -15.77 -17.09 17.36
CA HIS A 84 -15.56 -18.05 18.43
C HIS A 84 -16.04 -19.40 17.92
N SER A 85 -15.16 -20.40 17.93
CA SER A 85 -15.57 -21.78 17.65
C SER A 85 -16.63 -22.23 18.66
N ASP A 86 -17.47 -23.21 18.30
CA ASP A 86 -18.53 -23.72 19.19
C ASP A 86 -17.98 -24.28 20.52
N SER A 87 -16.71 -24.68 20.54
CA SER A 87 -15.99 -25.10 21.76
C SER A 87 -15.49 -23.92 22.61
N GLY A 88 -15.56 -22.68 22.12
CA GLY A 88 -15.12 -21.45 22.79
C GLY A 88 -13.61 -21.29 23.00
N ARG A 89 -12.79 -22.28 22.59
CA ARG A 89 -11.39 -22.38 23.01
C ARG A 89 -10.38 -21.63 22.15
N THR A 90 -10.74 -21.21 20.95
CA THR A 90 -9.79 -20.54 20.05
C THR A 90 -10.50 -19.53 19.16
N GLU A 91 -10.03 -18.29 19.23
CA GLU A 91 -10.43 -17.20 18.34
C GLU A 91 -9.94 -17.47 16.92
N ARG A 92 -10.82 -17.22 15.95
CA ARG A 92 -10.50 -17.28 14.53
C ARG A 92 -10.89 -15.97 13.86
N TYR A 93 -10.09 -15.50 12.92
CA TYR A 93 -10.25 -14.21 12.28
C TYR A 93 -10.69 -14.41 10.82
N ARG A 94 -11.64 -13.58 10.40
CA ARG A 94 -12.09 -13.47 9.01
C ARG A 94 -12.04 -12.02 8.53
N HIS A 95 -11.73 -11.79 7.26
CA HIS A 95 -11.88 -10.50 6.62
C HIS A 95 -13.36 -10.18 6.36
N TYR A 96 -13.69 -8.89 6.37
CA TYR A 96 -15.01 -8.33 6.06
C TYR A 96 -15.04 -7.48 4.79
N MET A 97 -13.98 -7.53 3.99
CA MET A 97 -13.89 -6.79 2.71
C MET A 97 -15.10 -6.96 1.79
N ARG A 98 -15.64 -8.19 1.66
CA ARG A 98 -16.86 -8.48 0.86
C ARG A 98 -18.13 -7.80 1.37
N HIS A 99 -18.20 -7.55 2.67
CA HIS A 99 -19.34 -6.87 3.29
C HIS A 99 -19.17 -5.35 3.23
N ARG A 100 -17.92 -4.89 3.37
CA ARG A 100 -17.59 -3.48 3.50
C ARG A 100 -17.47 -2.74 2.17
N PHE A 101 -17.09 -3.45 1.11
CA PHE A 101 -16.87 -2.90 -0.22
C PHE A 101 -17.57 -3.76 -1.27
N ASN A 102 -18.08 -3.11 -2.31
CA ASN A 102 -18.70 -3.78 -3.45
C ASN A 102 -17.66 -4.17 -4.52
N PHE A 103 -16.60 -4.86 -4.11
CA PHE A 103 -15.54 -5.32 -4.99
C PHE A 103 -15.87 -6.69 -5.59
N THR A 104 -15.52 -6.89 -6.86
CA THR A 104 -15.56 -8.21 -7.48
C THR A 104 -14.46 -9.11 -6.87
N GLU A 105 -14.61 -10.43 -6.98
CA GLU A 105 -13.57 -11.36 -6.51
C GLU A 105 -12.21 -11.13 -7.24
N PRO A 106 -12.16 -10.88 -8.58
CA PRO A 106 -10.93 -10.46 -9.24
C PRO A 106 -10.32 -9.16 -8.68
N GLN A 107 -11.15 -8.16 -8.37
CA GLN A 107 -10.68 -6.90 -7.76
C GLN A 107 -10.07 -7.14 -6.37
N LEU A 108 -10.68 -8.00 -5.55
CA LEU A 108 -10.13 -8.40 -4.26
C LEU A 108 -8.80 -9.13 -4.42
N ALA A 109 -8.66 -10.02 -5.41
CA ALA A 109 -7.41 -10.69 -5.72
C ALA A 109 -6.32 -9.70 -6.14
N ILE A 110 -6.65 -8.72 -6.98
CA ILE A 110 -5.73 -7.64 -7.39
C ILE A 110 -5.23 -6.85 -6.17
N LEU A 111 -6.15 -6.36 -5.33
CA LEU A 111 -5.79 -5.59 -4.13
C LEU A 111 -4.95 -6.41 -3.16
N THR A 112 -5.30 -7.68 -2.98
CA THR A 112 -4.55 -8.61 -2.12
C THR A 112 -3.11 -8.77 -2.60
N GLU A 113 -2.91 -8.97 -3.90
CA GLU A 113 -1.57 -9.12 -4.47
C GLU A 113 -0.75 -7.83 -4.33
N LEU A 114 -1.35 -6.67 -4.54
CA LEU A 114 -0.70 -5.37 -4.35
C LEU A 114 -0.38 -5.08 -2.88
N TRP A 115 -1.22 -5.46 -1.92
CA TRP A 115 -0.90 -5.30 -0.49
C TRP A 115 0.23 -6.22 -0.02
N LEU A 116 0.36 -7.40 -0.61
CA LEU A 116 1.36 -8.38 -0.22
C LEU A 116 2.74 -8.12 -0.83
N ARG A 117 2.80 -7.48 -2.01
CA ARG A 117 4.06 -7.25 -2.75
C ARG A 117 4.30 -5.83 -3.25
N GLY A 118 3.36 -4.91 -3.09
CA GLY A 118 3.44 -3.56 -3.62
C GLY A 118 3.40 -3.51 -5.14
N ARG A 119 4.07 -2.48 -5.69
CA ARG A 119 4.12 -2.18 -7.13
C ARG A 119 4.51 -3.38 -7.97
N GLN A 120 3.80 -3.56 -9.08
CA GLN A 120 4.03 -4.62 -10.03
C GLN A 120 3.67 -4.16 -11.44
N THR A 121 4.18 -4.86 -12.46
CA THR A 121 3.67 -4.68 -13.82
C THR A 121 2.31 -5.39 -13.99
N MET A 122 1.49 -4.94 -14.95
CA MET A 122 0.20 -5.59 -15.26
C MET A 122 0.34 -7.08 -15.60
N GLY A 123 1.44 -7.47 -16.27
CA GLY A 123 1.70 -8.88 -16.62
C GLY A 123 1.97 -9.75 -15.40
N GLU A 124 2.79 -9.26 -14.46
CA GLU A 124 3.06 -9.94 -13.20
C GLU A 124 1.82 -10.00 -12.32
N LEU A 125 1.10 -8.88 -12.20
CA LEU A 125 -0.12 -8.77 -11.42
C LEU A 125 -1.16 -9.79 -11.90
N ARG A 126 -1.37 -9.91 -13.21
CA ARG A 126 -2.28 -10.93 -13.77
C ARG A 126 -1.86 -12.32 -13.28
N GLY A 127 -0.61 -12.73 -13.57
CA GLY A 127 -0.15 -14.09 -13.29
C GLY A 127 -0.17 -14.45 -11.81
N ARG A 128 0.04 -13.48 -10.91
CA ARG A 128 0.03 -13.71 -9.46
C ARG A 128 -1.39 -13.66 -8.88
N ALA A 129 -2.22 -12.69 -9.27
CA ALA A 129 -3.63 -12.60 -8.85
C ALA A 129 -4.46 -13.79 -9.36
N SER A 130 -4.16 -14.32 -10.56
CA SER A 130 -4.80 -15.50 -11.13
C SER A 130 -4.71 -16.75 -10.23
N ARG A 131 -3.79 -16.78 -9.25
CA ARG A 131 -3.66 -17.88 -8.27
C ARG A 131 -4.76 -17.86 -7.21
N MET A 132 -5.36 -16.70 -6.95
CA MET A 132 -6.46 -16.53 -6.00
C MET A 132 -7.81 -16.64 -6.71
N VAL A 133 -7.97 -15.92 -7.82
CA VAL A 133 -9.20 -15.91 -8.62
C VAL A 133 -8.80 -15.99 -10.10
N PRO A 134 -9.39 -16.87 -10.91
CA PRO A 134 -9.05 -16.97 -12.33
C PRO A 134 -9.22 -15.64 -13.07
N ILE A 135 -8.13 -15.17 -13.69
CA ILE A 135 -8.10 -14.03 -14.61
C ILE A 135 -7.44 -14.53 -15.90
N GLU A 136 -8.25 -14.74 -16.93
CA GLU A 136 -7.85 -15.45 -18.14
C GLU A 136 -6.97 -14.57 -19.03
N THR A 137 -7.41 -13.33 -19.28
CA THR A 137 -6.73 -12.41 -20.19
C THR A 137 -6.22 -11.16 -19.50
N LEU A 138 -5.31 -10.46 -20.16
CA LEU A 138 -4.82 -9.18 -19.70
C LEU A 138 -5.86 -8.07 -19.92
N GLU A 139 -6.77 -8.20 -20.89
CA GLU A 139 -7.93 -7.30 -21.00
C GLU A 139 -8.87 -7.42 -19.81
N GLN A 140 -9.15 -8.65 -19.35
CA GLN A 140 -9.98 -8.87 -18.16
C GLN A 140 -9.35 -8.19 -16.94
N LEU A 141 -8.04 -8.37 -16.72
CA LEU A 141 -7.33 -7.68 -15.64
C LEU A 141 -7.49 -6.16 -15.75
N ARG A 142 -7.29 -5.59 -16.95
CA ARG A 142 -7.41 -4.14 -17.18
C ARG A 142 -8.81 -3.62 -16.88
N ALA A 143 -9.85 -4.35 -17.26
CA ALA A 143 -11.23 -3.96 -16.99
C ALA A 143 -11.50 -3.90 -15.47
N GLU A 144 -11.10 -4.95 -14.74
CA GLU A 144 -11.26 -5.00 -13.28
C GLU A 144 -10.42 -3.93 -12.57
N PHE A 145 -9.17 -3.73 -13.02
CA PHE A 145 -8.27 -2.70 -12.50
C PHE A 145 -8.79 -1.29 -12.78
N LYS A 146 -9.35 -1.03 -13.97
CA LYS A 146 -9.97 0.26 -14.31
C LYS A 146 -11.11 0.59 -13.35
N GLY A 147 -11.95 -0.40 -13.01
CA GLY A 147 -13.01 -0.21 -12.01
C GLY A 147 -12.50 0.20 -10.62
N LEU A 148 -11.30 -0.28 -10.23
CA LEU A 148 -10.63 0.15 -9.00
C LEU A 148 -9.97 1.53 -9.14
N LEU A 149 -9.44 1.85 -10.32
CA LEU A 149 -8.79 3.12 -10.64
C LEU A 149 -9.79 4.27 -10.60
N ASP A 150 -10.97 4.06 -11.19
CA ASP A 150 -12.07 5.04 -11.20
C ASP A 150 -12.55 5.36 -9.78
N GLN A 151 -12.47 4.37 -8.87
CA GLN A 151 -12.78 4.52 -7.45
C GLN A 151 -11.60 4.97 -6.59
N LYS A 152 -10.43 5.22 -7.19
CA LYS A 152 -9.19 5.69 -6.54
C LYS A 152 -8.59 4.73 -5.49
N TYR A 153 -8.88 3.43 -5.58
CA TYR A 153 -8.29 2.42 -4.70
C TYR A 153 -6.92 1.92 -5.18
N VAL A 154 -6.62 2.12 -6.46
CA VAL A 154 -5.35 1.78 -7.11
C VAL A 154 -4.84 2.97 -7.91
N GLN A 155 -3.58 2.89 -8.34
CA GLN A 155 -2.87 3.91 -9.09
C GLN A 155 -1.98 3.27 -10.15
N SER A 156 -1.70 4.01 -11.22
CA SER A 156 -0.80 3.61 -12.31
C SER A 156 0.12 4.77 -12.68
N ASN A 157 1.34 4.46 -13.13
CA ASN A 157 2.31 5.47 -13.58
C ASN A 157 2.06 5.97 -15.02
N GLY A 158 1.02 5.47 -15.69
CA GLY A 158 0.63 5.86 -17.04
C GLY A 158 -0.64 5.15 -17.50
N SER A 159 -0.96 5.23 -18.79
CA SER A 159 -2.11 4.55 -19.39
C SER A 159 -1.97 3.03 -19.30
N ILE A 160 -2.92 2.35 -18.64
CA ILE A 160 -2.91 0.90 -18.39
C ILE A 160 -2.90 0.02 -19.65
N GLU A 161 -3.16 0.61 -20.82
CA GLU A 161 -3.09 -0.07 -22.12
C GLU A 161 -1.65 -0.25 -22.60
N ARG A 162 -0.74 0.64 -22.18
CA ARG A 162 0.68 0.57 -22.55
C ARG A 162 1.39 -0.60 -21.89
N ARG A 163 2.45 -1.09 -22.55
CA ARG A 163 3.37 -2.09 -21.99
C ARG A 163 4.36 -1.42 -21.04
N GLY A 164 4.79 -2.16 -20.02
CA GLY A 164 5.81 -1.68 -19.06
C GLY A 164 5.29 -0.76 -17.96
N ILE A 165 3.97 -0.56 -17.88
CA ILE A 165 3.33 0.24 -16.83
C ILE A 165 3.41 -0.48 -15.49
N GLU A 166 3.79 0.28 -14.47
CA GLU A 166 3.75 -0.14 -13.08
C GLU A 166 2.44 0.32 -12.45
N VAL A 167 1.85 -0.57 -11.65
CA VAL A 167 0.61 -0.33 -10.92
C VAL A 167 0.80 -0.63 -9.45
N ASP A 168 0.10 0.10 -8.59
CA ASP A 168 0.13 -0.08 -7.15
C ASP A 168 -1.24 0.25 -6.51
N HIS A 169 -1.39 -0.04 -5.23
CA HIS A 169 -2.58 0.34 -4.46
C HIS A 169 -2.47 1.79 -3.95
N ASN A 170 -3.59 2.42 -3.61
CA ASN A 170 -3.61 3.80 -3.07
C ASN A 170 -3.80 3.86 -1.54
N TRP A 171 -3.90 2.71 -0.87
CA TRP A 171 -4.12 2.58 0.58
C TRP A 171 -2.88 2.84 1.44
N TYR A 172 -1.92 3.62 0.93
CA TYR A 172 -0.73 4.03 1.68
C TYR A 172 -1.11 5.17 2.63
N LYS A 173 -0.38 5.31 3.74
CA LYS A 173 -0.45 6.55 4.51
C LYS A 173 0.21 7.68 3.71
N GLU A 174 -0.29 8.91 3.81
CA GLU A 174 0.35 10.10 3.22
C GLU A 174 1.87 10.17 3.50
N SER A 175 2.28 9.82 4.73
CA SER A 175 3.69 9.81 5.16
C SER A 175 4.59 8.84 4.39
N GLU A 176 4.03 7.85 3.68
CA GLU A 176 4.83 6.86 2.94
C GLU A 176 5.27 7.34 1.56
N GLY A 177 4.70 8.43 1.03
CA GLY A 177 5.13 9.05 -0.23
C GLY A 177 5.10 8.10 -1.44
N LYS A 178 4.17 7.14 -1.46
CA LYS A 178 4.09 6.06 -2.46
C LYS A 178 3.20 6.41 -3.66
N ALA A 179 3.04 7.69 -3.97
CA ALA A 179 2.34 8.11 -5.18
C ALA A 179 3.15 7.71 -6.43
N LEU A 180 2.52 7.01 -7.36
CA LEU A 180 3.08 6.80 -8.69
C LEU A 180 2.91 8.12 -9.47
N GLY A 181 4.03 8.75 -9.83
CA GLY A 181 4.01 9.89 -10.73
C GLY A 181 3.42 9.47 -12.08
N PHE A 182 2.48 10.26 -12.61
CA PHE A 182 1.96 10.04 -13.95
C PHE A 182 2.96 10.60 -14.96
N ASP A 183 3.59 9.72 -15.74
CA ASP A 183 4.51 10.16 -16.78
C ASP A 183 3.73 10.61 -18.03
N SER A 184 3.47 11.92 -18.09
CA SER A 184 2.81 12.59 -19.22
C SER A 184 3.75 12.87 -20.40
N SER A 185 5.06 12.66 -20.25
CA SER A 185 6.05 12.95 -21.31
C SER A 185 6.01 11.95 -22.48
N ALA A 186 5.19 10.91 -22.38
CA ALA A 186 5.10 9.82 -23.34
C ALA A 186 3.74 9.70 -24.06
N ASP A 187 2.89 10.73 -24.03
CA ASP A 187 1.61 10.78 -24.76
C ASP A 187 1.75 11.13 -26.26
N SER A 188 2.96 10.99 -26.82
CA SER A 188 3.15 10.94 -28.28
C SER A 188 2.57 9.62 -28.82
N GLU A 189 1.58 9.72 -29.71
CA GLU A 189 0.91 8.58 -30.37
C GLU A 189 1.90 7.55 -30.97
N PRO A 190 1.53 6.25 -31.05
CA PRO A 190 2.37 5.24 -31.65
C PRO A 190 2.37 5.40 -33.18
N GLU A 191 3.42 6.00 -33.72
CA GLU A 191 3.63 6.10 -35.16
C GLU A 191 3.84 4.71 -35.79
N GLU A 192 3.03 4.41 -36.80
CA GLU A 192 2.99 3.15 -37.53
C GLU A 192 4.38 2.70 -38.04
N THR A 193 4.66 1.42 -37.83
CA THR A 193 5.79 0.68 -38.39
C THR A 193 5.93 0.86 -39.91
N ARG A 194 7.10 1.37 -40.35
CA ARG A 194 7.67 1.11 -41.69
C ARG A 194 9.01 0.36 -41.55
N PRO A 195 9.35 -0.53 -42.50
CA PRO A 195 10.48 -1.44 -42.35
C PRO A 195 11.83 -0.75 -42.56
N ALA A 196 12.84 -1.28 -41.88
CA ALA A 196 14.19 -0.75 -41.73
C ALA A 196 15.01 -0.69 -43.03
N PRO A 197 16.03 0.19 -43.06
CA PRO A 197 17.33 -0.14 -43.63
C PRO A 197 18.41 -0.34 -42.54
N THR A 198 19.24 -1.34 -42.82
CA THR A 198 20.54 -1.82 -42.33
C THR A 198 21.34 -0.98 -41.30
N PRO A 199 22.08 -1.63 -40.36
CA PRO A 199 22.70 -0.95 -39.21
C PRO A 199 24.09 -0.40 -39.53
N ALA A 200 24.36 0.83 -39.07
CA ALA A 200 25.69 1.43 -38.95
C ALA A 200 25.85 1.99 -37.52
N PRO A 201 27.09 2.09 -36.99
CA PRO A 201 27.38 1.82 -35.59
C PRO A 201 27.12 2.99 -34.63
N VAL A 202 26.58 2.62 -33.48
CA VAL A 202 26.72 3.18 -32.11
C VAL A 202 27.34 4.58 -31.98
N ALA A 203 26.49 5.56 -31.67
CA ALA A 203 26.86 6.77 -30.97
C ALA A 203 26.01 6.87 -29.68
N THR A 204 26.32 6.03 -28.70
CA THR A 204 25.67 6.04 -27.37
C THR A 204 26.75 6.22 -26.31
N VAL A 205 27.21 7.45 -26.05
CA VAL A 205 27.99 7.73 -24.82
C VAL A 205 27.85 9.17 -24.25
N ASN A 206 26.88 10.00 -24.66
CA ASN A 206 26.83 11.40 -24.18
C ASN A 206 25.65 11.80 -23.27
N ASN A 207 24.61 10.98 -23.10
CA ASN A 207 23.47 11.33 -22.23
C ASN A 207 23.55 10.73 -20.81
N ALA A 208 24.21 9.58 -20.62
CA ALA A 208 24.29 8.97 -19.29
C ALA A 208 25.13 9.81 -18.30
N SER A 209 26.09 10.59 -18.80
CA SER A 209 26.95 11.47 -18.00
C SER A 209 26.23 12.75 -17.56
N SER A 210 25.30 13.28 -18.35
CA SER A 210 24.48 14.45 -17.96
C SER A 210 23.44 14.08 -16.90
N ASP A 211 22.82 12.90 -17.03
CA ASP A 211 21.82 12.43 -16.07
C ASP A 211 22.45 12.09 -14.71
N LEU A 212 23.68 11.54 -14.72
CA LEU A 212 24.43 11.28 -13.49
C LEU A 212 24.81 12.57 -12.75
N GLY A 213 25.19 13.63 -13.48
CA GLY A 213 25.49 14.94 -12.90
C GLY A 213 24.26 15.61 -12.26
N ALA A 214 23.13 15.59 -12.97
CA ALA A 214 21.87 16.11 -12.44
C ALA A 214 21.40 15.37 -11.18
N LEU A 215 21.61 14.04 -11.13
CA LEU A 215 21.29 13.24 -9.96
C LEU A 215 22.23 13.53 -8.77
N GLN A 216 23.52 13.77 -9.03
CA GLN A 216 24.49 14.16 -7.99
C GLN A 216 24.15 15.51 -7.37
N GLU A 217 23.81 16.51 -8.20
CA GLU A 217 23.37 17.83 -7.71
C GLU A 217 22.09 17.73 -6.87
N ALA A 218 21.13 16.90 -7.28
CA ALA A 218 19.91 16.66 -6.52
C ALA A 218 20.18 16.00 -5.16
N VAL A 219 21.13 15.05 -5.09
CA VAL A 219 21.54 14.39 -3.85
C VAL A 219 22.23 15.38 -2.91
N GLU A 220 23.15 16.20 -3.42
CA GLU A 220 23.82 17.22 -2.61
C GLU A 220 22.83 18.25 -2.04
N ARG A 221 21.86 18.67 -2.84
CA ARG A 221 20.78 19.56 -2.39
C ARG A 221 19.94 18.91 -1.30
N LEU A 222 19.50 17.67 -1.49
CA LEU A 222 18.71 16.95 -0.49
C LEU A 222 19.49 16.71 0.82
N GLN A 223 20.80 16.47 0.73
CA GLN A 223 21.66 16.33 1.91
C GLN A 223 21.78 17.67 2.66
N SER A 224 21.94 18.78 1.92
CA SER A 224 21.96 20.13 2.51
C SER A 224 20.64 20.45 3.21
N ASP A 225 19.51 20.18 2.56
CA ASP A 225 18.17 20.39 3.13
C ASP A 225 17.96 19.55 4.39
N ASN A 226 18.39 18.28 4.41
CA ASN A 226 18.33 17.42 5.59
C ASN A 226 19.17 17.95 6.76
N GLN A 227 20.36 18.49 6.45
CA GLN A 227 21.22 19.08 7.47
C GLN A 227 20.58 20.34 8.06
N GLN A 228 19.97 21.19 7.22
CA GLN A 228 19.25 22.38 7.67
C GLN A 228 18.02 22.02 8.53
N LEU A 229 17.20 21.05 8.10
CA LEU A 229 16.05 20.58 8.88
C LEU A 229 16.48 20.01 10.22
N SER A 230 17.57 19.23 10.25
CA SER A 230 18.11 18.67 11.50
C SER A 230 18.56 19.78 12.47
N GLN A 231 19.18 20.85 11.95
CA GLN A 231 19.55 22.02 12.75
C GLN A 231 18.32 22.79 13.26
N GLN A 232 17.28 22.93 12.44
CA GLN A 232 16.02 23.55 12.85
C GLN A 232 15.32 22.77 13.96
N ILE A 233 15.29 21.44 13.86
CA ILE A 233 14.72 20.57 14.90
C ILE A 233 15.50 20.72 16.21
N ALA A 234 16.84 20.74 16.15
CA ALA A 234 17.66 20.94 17.34
C ALA A 234 17.39 22.31 18.00
N SER A 235 17.32 23.38 17.20
CA SER A 235 17.00 24.72 17.71
C SER A 235 15.59 24.79 18.31
N MET A 236 14.60 24.14 17.70
CA MET A 236 13.24 24.08 18.26
C MET A 236 13.20 23.30 19.57
N ALA A 237 13.96 22.21 19.68
CA ALA A 237 14.06 21.44 20.91
C ALA A 237 14.62 22.28 22.06
N ASP A 238 15.70 23.04 21.80
CA ASP A 238 16.29 23.94 22.80
C ASP A 238 15.30 25.03 23.25
N VAL A 239 14.53 25.60 22.32
CA VAL A 239 13.49 26.61 22.65
C VAL A 239 12.38 26.00 23.51
N VAL A 240 11.95 24.76 23.19
CA VAL A 240 10.93 24.07 23.98
C VAL A 240 11.43 23.79 25.40
N GLU A 241 12.69 23.38 25.56
CA GLU A 241 13.30 23.15 26.88
C GLU A 241 13.38 24.44 27.70
N GLN A 242 13.79 25.55 27.08
CA GLN A 242 13.83 26.86 27.74
C GLN A 242 12.44 27.33 28.20
N LEU A 243 11.42 27.16 27.35
CA LEU A 243 10.04 27.53 27.70
C LEU A 243 9.49 26.64 28.83
N GLN A 244 9.83 25.35 28.84
CA GLN A 244 9.44 24.45 29.93
C GLN A 244 10.08 24.86 31.25
N GLN A 245 11.36 25.25 31.24
CA GLN A 245 12.04 25.75 32.44
C GLN A 245 11.43 27.05 32.93
N GLN A 246 11.19 28.02 32.05
CA GLN A 246 10.53 29.29 32.40
C GLN A 246 9.14 29.07 33.00
N LEU A 247 8.36 28.14 32.45
CA LEU A 247 7.04 27.78 33.00
C LEU A 247 7.15 27.08 34.37
N ALA A 248 8.19 26.28 34.60
CA ALA A 248 8.44 25.66 35.90
C ALA A 248 8.79 26.70 36.96
N ASP A 249 9.67 27.65 36.62
CA ASP A 249 10.09 28.74 37.50
C ASP A 249 8.90 29.66 37.83
N LEU A 250 8.10 30.05 36.83
CA LEU A 250 6.92 30.89 37.02
C LEU A 250 5.86 30.21 37.89
N LYS A 251 5.68 28.89 37.76
CA LYS A 251 4.79 28.09 38.61
C LYS A 251 5.28 28.01 40.06
N GLN A 252 6.60 27.99 40.28
CA GLN A 252 7.14 28.07 41.64
C GLN A 252 6.92 29.44 42.26
N GLU A 253 7.10 30.53 41.51
CA GLU A 253 6.88 31.90 41.99
C GLU A 253 5.40 32.21 42.28
N LEU A 254 4.47 31.70 41.48
CA LEU A 254 3.01 31.88 41.68
C LEU A 254 2.40 30.87 42.68
N GLY A 255 3.18 29.89 43.13
CA GLY A 255 2.77 28.79 44.03
C GLY A 255 3.13 28.98 45.50
N SER A 256 3.62 30.17 45.88
CA SER A 256 3.79 30.65 47.26
C SER A 256 2.81 31.77 47.58
#